data_AF-A0A356CL17-F1
#
_entry.id   AF-A0A356CL17-F1
#
_cell.length_a   1.000
_cell.length_b   1.000
_cell.length_c   1.000
_cell.angle_alpha   90.00
_cell.angle_beta   90.00
_cell.angle_gamma   90.00
#
_symmetry.space_group_name_H-M   'P 1'
#
loop_
_entity.id
_entity.type
_entity.pdbx_description
1 polymer ?
#
loop_
_entity_poly.entity_id
_entity_poly.type
_entity_poly.pdbx_seq_one_letter_code
_entity_poly.pdbx_strand_id
1 'polypeptide(L)'
;MEEWTGSSIPEPIFDQAEAWIAFMDSDLATAKDRDAFMQWLEASHDHRCAYQELSDVWAKLHLLKDYRTFIDCPKVIEFPAKSAIRPLPTPPHPPPTSPWVFACASGLVIASLFLAFIRDATVDLGPNARLPSNALIAYARTPHIGQSNKNHAIGMPTWTTKIVKLQPSD
;
A
#
# COMPACT_ATOMS: atom_id res chain seq x y z
N MET A 1 -28.47 -1.64 7.93
CA MET A 1 -28.29 -0.78 6.75
C MET A 1 -26.80 -0.68 6.58
N GLU A 2 -26.30 -1.20 5.45
CA GLU A 2 -24.91 -1.19 4.98
C GLU A 2 -23.95 -1.97 5.91
N GLU A 3 -24.00 -3.31 5.93
CA GLU A 3 -23.11 -4.15 5.10
C GLU A 3 -21.79 -3.41 4.79
N TRP A 4 -20.84 -3.53 5.73
CA TRP A 4 -19.43 -3.18 5.51
C TRP A 4 -18.89 -4.10 4.42
N THR A 5 -19.14 -3.76 3.16
CA THR A 5 -18.63 -4.51 2.02
C THR A 5 -17.12 -4.32 1.98
N GLY A 6 -16.40 -5.27 2.58
CA GLY A 6 -15.02 -5.59 2.23
C GLY A 6 -14.96 -6.06 0.79
N SER A 7 -15.32 -5.19 -0.16
CA SER A 7 -15.05 -5.40 -1.56
C SER A 7 -13.60 -5.00 -1.76
N SER A 8 -12.70 -5.91 -1.39
CA SER A 8 -11.33 -5.85 -1.89
C SER A 8 -11.45 -5.81 -3.41
N ILE A 9 -11.15 -4.66 -4.00
CA ILE A 9 -11.16 -4.53 -5.46
C ILE A 9 -10.32 -5.68 -6.02
N PRO A 10 -10.84 -6.44 -7.00
CA PRO A 10 -10.09 -7.56 -7.56
C PRO A 10 -8.68 -7.15 -7.96
N GLU A 11 -7.68 -7.91 -7.51
CA GLU A 11 -6.27 -7.75 -7.89
C GLU A 11 -6.04 -7.49 -9.39
N PRO A 12 -6.70 -8.19 -10.35
CA PRO A 12 -6.49 -7.91 -11.77
C PRO A 12 -6.98 -6.52 -12.23
N ILE A 13 -7.87 -5.88 -11.48
CA ILE A 13 -8.29 -4.49 -11.76
C ILE A 13 -7.23 -3.51 -11.25
N PHE A 14 -6.58 -3.80 -10.12
CA PHE A 14 -5.44 -3.04 -9.63
C PHE A 14 -4.26 -3.11 -10.61
N ASP A 15 -3.92 -4.30 -11.11
CA ASP A 15 -2.86 -4.47 -12.12
C ASP A 15 -3.14 -3.63 -13.39
N GLN A 16 -4.40 -3.58 -13.81
CA GLN A 16 -4.81 -2.74 -14.94
C GLN A 16 -4.69 -1.25 -14.61
N ALA A 17 -5.06 -0.82 -13.41
CA ALA A 17 -4.91 0.56 -12.96
C ALA A 17 -3.43 0.99 -12.95
N GLU A 18 -2.54 0.12 -12.45
CA GLU A 18 -1.09 0.32 -12.48
C GLU A 18 -0.57 0.50 -13.91
N ALA A 19 -0.97 -0.40 -14.81
CA ALA A 19 -0.58 -0.33 -16.22
C ALA A 19 -1.06 0.97 -16.88
N TRP A 20 -2.30 1.39 -16.61
CA TRP A 20 -2.84 2.64 -17.12
C TRP A 20 -2.12 3.87 -16.56
N ILE A 21 -1.81 3.90 -15.26
CA ILE A 21 -1.07 5.01 -14.65
C ILE A 21 0.33 5.11 -15.25
N ALA A 22 1.05 4.01 -15.36
CA ALA A 22 2.39 3.98 -15.96
C ALA A 22 2.36 4.39 -17.44
N PHE A 23 1.34 3.97 -18.18
CA PHE A 23 1.21 4.31 -19.60
C PHE A 23 0.81 5.78 -19.80
N MET A 24 -0.09 6.32 -18.98
CA MET A 24 -0.54 7.73 -19.05
C MET A 24 0.53 8.72 -18.57
N ASP A 25 1.41 8.31 -17.66
CA ASP A 25 2.57 9.11 -17.24
C ASP A 25 3.68 9.14 -18.32
N SER A 26 3.64 8.20 -19.28
CA SER A 26 4.58 8.19 -20.40
C SER A 26 4.21 9.21 -21.48
N ASP A 27 5.22 9.75 -22.17
CA ASP A 27 5.05 10.63 -23.33
C ASP A 27 4.46 9.92 -24.58
N LEU A 28 4.15 8.62 -24.47
CA LEU A 28 3.66 7.80 -25.58
C LEU A 28 2.13 7.76 -25.68
N ALA A 29 1.40 8.26 -24.68
CA ALA A 29 -0.05 8.20 -24.65
C ALA A 29 -0.69 9.16 -25.67
N THR A 30 -1.37 8.61 -26.66
CA THR A 30 -2.09 9.39 -27.69
C THR A 30 -3.48 9.82 -27.22
N ALA A 31 -4.15 10.70 -27.98
CA ALA A 31 -5.54 11.07 -27.70
C ALA A 31 -6.49 9.87 -27.70
N LYS A 32 -6.28 8.92 -28.62
CA LYS A 32 -7.07 7.68 -28.68
C LYS A 32 -6.90 6.81 -27.43
N ASP A 33 -5.69 6.80 -26.87
CA ASP A 33 -5.41 6.04 -25.65
C ASP A 33 -6.08 6.65 -24.43
N ARG A 34 -6.15 7.99 -24.38
CA ARG A 34 -6.90 8.72 -23.34
C ARG A 34 -8.39 8.41 -23.41
N ASP A 35 -8.97 8.32 -24.61
CA ASP A 35 -10.37 7.92 -24.77
C ASP A 35 -10.60 6.47 -24.32
N ALA A 36 -9.67 5.56 -24.62
CA ALA A 36 -9.73 4.17 -24.17
C ALA A 36 -9.62 4.05 -22.64
N PHE A 37 -8.77 4.87 -22.02
CA PHE A 37 -8.65 4.96 -20.57
C PHE A 37 -9.93 5.49 -19.92
N MET A 38 -10.56 6.52 -20.49
CA MET A 38 -11.85 7.03 -20.00
C MET A 38 -12.95 5.97 -20.11
N GLN A 39 -13.01 5.23 -21.22
CA GLN A 39 -13.94 4.10 -21.36
C GLN A 39 -13.69 3.02 -20.32
N TRP A 40 -12.42 2.72 -20.00
CA TRP A 40 -12.07 1.78 -18.95
C TRP A 40 -12.54 2.26 -17.56
N LEU A 41 -12.37 3.54 -17.22
CA LEU A 41 -12.89 4.13 -15.98
C LEU A 41 -14.43 4.10 -15.91
N GLU A 42 -15.11 4.31 -17.03
CA GLU A 42 -16.58 4.30 -17.07
C GLU A 42 -17.15 2.88 -16.97
N ALA A 43 -16.38 1.86 -17.39
CA ALA A 43 -16.84 0.48 -17.47
C ALA A 43 -17.32 -0.12 -16.13
N SER A 44 -16.70 0.24 -15.01
CA SER A 44 -17.14 -0.23 -13.68
C SER A 44 -16.79 0.75 -12.56
N HIS A 45 -17.50 0.63 -11.43
CA HIS A 45 -17.16 1.38 -10.23
C HIS A 45 -15.79 0.98 -9.68
N ASP A 46 -15.49 -0.32 -9.69
CA ASP A 46 -14.24 -0.89 -9.19
C ASP A 46 -13.01 -0.34 -9.92
N HIS A 47 -13.11 -0.11 -11.24
CA HIS A 47 -12.02 0.51 -12.01
C HIS A 47 -11.72 1.93 -11.54
N ARG A 48 -12.76 2.73 -11.26
CA ARG A 48 -12.59 4.10 -10.73
C ARG A 48 -11.98 4.08 -9.35
N CYS A 49 -12.44 3.18 -8.48
CA CYS A 49 -11.90 3.06 -7.13
C CYS A 49 -10.44 2.64 -7.16
N ALA A 50 -10.07 1.63 -7.96
CA ALA A 50 -8.68 1.19 -8.10
C ALA A 50 -7.78 2.32 -8.60
N TYR A 51 -8.19 3.02 -9.66
CA TYR A 51 -7.43 4.16 -10.18
C TYR A 51 -7.26 5.27 -9.15
N GLN A 52 -8.33 5.61 -8.42
CA GLN A 52 -8.30 6.66 -7.42
C GLN A 52 -7.32 6.30 -6.28
N GLU A 53 -7.44 5.10 -5.71
CA GLU A 53 -6.54 4.66 -4.63
C GLU A 53 -5.08 4.67 -5.07
N LEU A 54 -4.80 4.20 -6.29
CA LEU A 54 -3.44 4.13 -6.79
C LEU A 54 -2.89 5.53 -7.14
N SER A 55 -3.72 6.41 -7.71
CA SER A 55 -3.34 7.79 -7.99
C SER A 55 -2.98 8.59 -6.73
N ASP A 56 -3.65 8.31 -5.61
CA ASP A 56 -3.35 8.93 -4.32
C ASP A 56 -1.97 8.51 -3.80
N VAL A 57 -1.60 7.23 -3.98
CA VAL A 57 -0.27 6.72 -3.60
C VAL A 57 0.80 7.36 -4.47
N TRP A 58 0.58 7.42 -5.79
CA TRP A 58 1.50 8.06 -6.72
C TRP A 58 1.69 9.55 -6.43
N ALA A 59 0.62 10.30 -6.17
CA ALA A 59 0.70 11.71 -5.80
C ALA A 59 1.55 11.92 -4.53
N LYS A 60 1.39 11.06 -3.52
CA LYS A 60 2.22 11.09 -2.30
C LYS A 60 3.69 10.79 -2.59
N LEU A 61 3.97 9.84 -3.47
CA LEU A 61 5.34 9.50 -3.89
C LEU A 61 6.02 10.65 -4.65
N HIS A 62 5.31 11.30 -5.57
CA HIS A 62 5.80 12.47 -6.28
C HIS A 62 6.14 13.61 -5.32
N LEU A 63 5.25 13.89 -4.37
CA LEU A 63 5.47 14.89 -3.33
C LEU A 63 6.74 14.58 -2.53
N LEU A 64 6.97 13.32 -2.12
CA LEU A 64 8.20 12.92 -1.42
C LEU A 64 9.46 13.10 -2.28
N LYS A 65 9.38 12.82 -3.58
CA LYS A 65 10.50 13.00 -4.53
C LYS A 65 10.90 14.47 -4.61
N ASP A 66 9.94 15.38 -4.61
CA ASP A 66 10.21 16.82 -4.63
C ASP A 66 10.90 17.27 -3.34
N TYR A 67 10.46 16.80 -2.17
CA TYR A 67 11.11 17.12 -0.89
C TYR A 67 12.58 16.69 -0.83
N ARG A 68 12.93 15.56 -1.45
CA ARG A 68 14.31 15.07 -1.49
C ARG A 68 15.25 16.06 -2.16
N THR A 69 14.79 16.74 -3.22
CA THR A 69 15.60 17.77 -3.89
C THR A 69 15.92 18.98 -3.00
N PHE A 70 15.02 19.33 -2.06
CA PHE A 70 15.27 20.39 -1.08
C PHE A 70 16.26 19.97 0.01
N ILE A 71 16.29 18.69 0.39
CA ILE A 71 17.21 18.16 1.41
C ILE A 71 18.63 17.99 0.84
N ASP A 72 18.73 17.56 -0.42
CA ASP A 72 20.00 17.26 -1.09
C ASP A 72 20.80 18.50 -1.51
N CYS A 73 20.26 19.71 -1.31
CA CYS A 73 21.01 20.96 -1.34
C CYS A 73 21.32 21.41 0.10
N PRO A 74 22.33 20.81 0.78
CA PRO A 74 22.80 21.32 2.04
C PRO A 74 23.40 22.70 1.77
N LYS A 75 22.59 23.74 1.95
CA LYS A 75 23.09 25.10 2.08
C LYS A 75 23.95 25.09 3.34
N VAL A 76 25.24 24.91 3.16
CA VAL A 76 26.25 25.02 4.21
C VAL A 76 26.06 26.40 4.80
N ILE A 77 25.41 26.46 5.97
CA ILE A 77 25.38 27.68 6.74
C ILE A 77 26.82 27.85 7.18
N GLU A 78 27.55 28.73 6.50
CA GLU A 78 28.87 29.15 6.94
C GLU A 78 28.69 29.77 8.32
N PHE A 79 28.99 28.99 9.35
CA PHE A 79 29.09 29.53 10.69
C PHE A 79 30.19 30.58 10.63
N PRO A 80 29.90 31.86 10.96
CA PRO A 80 30.93 32.88 10.95
C PRO A 80 32.04 32.41 11.87
N ALA A 81 33.20 32.11 11.28
CA ALA A 81 34.40 31.66 11.97
C ALA A 81 34.99 32.82 12.76
N LYS A 82 34.26 33.32 13.75
CA LYS A 82 34.82 34.21 14.76
C LYS A 82 35.56 33.32 15.74
N SER A 83 36.80 33.03 15.37
CA SER A 83 37.82 32.45 16.23
C SER A 83 37.90 33.26 17.52
N ALA A 84 37.35 32.68 18.58
CA ALA A 84 37.73 32.96 19.94
C ALA A 84 37.88 31.59 20.59
N ILE A 85 39.11 31.08 20.59
CA ILE A 85 39.50 29.93 21.40
C ILE A 85 39.25 30.34 22.85
N ARG A 86 38.07 30.00 23.36
CA ARG A 86 37.76 30.05 24.79
C ARG A 86 38.43 28.83 25.40
N PRO A 87 39.23 28.96 26.47
CA PRO A 87 39.75 27.81 27.20
C PRO A 87 38.58 26.90 27.57
N LEU A 88 38.73 25.62 27.23
CA LEU A 88 37.74 24.56 27.40
C LEU A 88 37.28 24.51 28.87
N PRO A 89 36.01 24.85 29.17
CA PRO A 89 35.45 24.53 30.48
C PRO A 89 35.42 23.01 30.59
N THR A 90 36.03 22.48 31.65
CA THR A 90 35.93 21.07 32.02
C THR A 90 34.46 20.64 31.99
N PRO A 91 34.15 19.47 31.41
CA PRO A 91 32.77 19.01 31.31
C PRO A 91 32.18 18.91 32.73
N PRO A 92 31.04 19.57 33.01
CA PRO A 92 30.32 19.31 34.24
C PRO A 92 29.94 17.83 34.24
N HIS A 93 30.19 17.16 35.36
CA HIS A 93 29.80 15.77 35.57
C HIS A 93 28.36 15.55 35.09
N PRO A 94 28.09 14.47 34.33
CA PRO A 94 26.72 14.15 33.97
C PRO A 94 25.90 14.04 35.26
N PRO A 95 24.74 14.71 35.37
CA PRO A 95 23.87 14.50 36.51
C PRO A 95 23.49 13.02 36.55
N PRO A 96 23.32 12.43 37.74
CA PRO A 96 22.87 11.05 37.86
C PRO A 96 21.55 10.92 37.11
N THR A 97 21.57 10.17 36.02
CA THR A 97 20.36 9.84 35.27
C THR A 97 19.50 8.98 36.18
N SER A 98 18.42 9.58 36.70
CA SER A 98 17.50 8.87 37.57
C SER A 98 16.91 7.68 36.81
N PRO A 99 17.02 6.46 37.35
CA PRO A 99 16.55 5.24 36.66
C PRO A 99 15.04 5.28 36.36
N TRP A 100 14.30 6.15 37.02
CA TRP A 100 12.88 6.41 36.77
C TRP A 100 12.61 6.99 35.37
N VAL A 101 13.52 7.75 34.77
CA VAL A 101 13.31 8.33 33.43
C VAL A 101 13.27 7.22 32.37
N PHE A 102 14.11 6.19 32.51
CA PHE A 102 14.08 5.03 31.62
C PHE A 102 12.84 4.16 31.83
N ALA A 103 12.32 4.07 33.05
CA ALA A 103 11.06 3.38 33.34
C ALA A 103 9.84 4.08 32.72
N CYS A 104 9.82 5.42 32.72
CA CYS A 104 8.74 6.17 32.06
C CYS A 104 8.80 6.03 30.53
N ALA A 105 9.99 6.12 29.93
CA ALA A 105 10.15 6.00 28.48
C ALA A 105 9.77 4.60 27.97
N SER A 106 10.18 3.52 28.65
CA SER A 106 9.80 2.16 28.29
C SER A 106 8.31 1.91 28.50
N GLY A 107 7.73 2.45 29.57
CA GLY A 107 6.29 2.39 29.83
C GLY A 107 5.45 3.00 28.71
N LEU A 108 5.86 4.14 28.14
CA LEU A 108 5.13 4.78 27.03
C LEU A 108 5.19 3.96 25.73
N VAL A 109 6.32 3.33 25.43
CA VAL A 109 6.45 2.44 24.25
C VAL A 109 5.58 1.20 24.42
N ILE A 110 5.64 0.55 25.59
CA ILE A 110 4.82 -0.63 25.89
C ILE A 110 3.33 -0.25 25.89
N ALA A 111 2.95 0.87 26.50
CA ALA A 111 1.56 1.34 26.49
C ALA A 111 1.07 1.66 25.07
N SER A 112 1.92 2.23 24.21
CA SER A 112 1.58 2.48 22.81
C SER A 112 1.36 1.19 22.03
N LEU A 113 2.22 0.18 22.24
CA LEU A 113 2.06 -1.16 21.68
C LEU A 113 0.81 -1.86 22.21
N PHE A 114 0.52 -1.72 23.51
CA PHE A 114 -0.65 -2.31 24.15
C PHE A 114 -1.95 -1.67 23.66
N LEU A 115 -1.98 -0.35 23.45
CA LEU A 115 -3.12 0.35 22.85
C LEU A 115 -3.32 -0.04 21.39
N ALA A 116 -2.25 -0.21 20.61
CA ALA A 116 -2.34 -0.72 19.24
C ALA A 116 -2.89 -2.16 19.21
N PHE A 117 -2.42 -3.02 20.12
CA PHE A 117 -2.88 -4.40 20.24
C PHE A 117 -4.32 -4.50 20.75
N ILE A 118 -4.73 -3.69 21.73
CA ILE A 118 -6.13 -3.63 22.17
C ILE A 118 -7.03 -3.16 21.04
N ARG A 119 -6.62 -2.13 20.28
CA ARG A 119 -7.38 -1.66 19.12
C ARG A 119 -7.61 -2.79 18.12
N ASP A 120 -6.60 -3.61 17.85
CA ASP A 120 -6.66 -4.78 16.97
C ASP A 120 -7.53 -5.91 17.57
N ALA A 121 -7.35 -6.22 18.86
CA ALA A 121 -8.12 -7.26 19.56
C ALA A 121 -9.60 -6.89 19.80
N THR A 122 -9.92 -5.60 19.92
CA THR A 122 -11.31 -5.13 20.00
C THR A 122 -12.05 -5.24 18.66
N VAL A 123 -11.36 -5.53 17.55
CA VAL A 123 -12.00 -5.86 16.27
C VAL A 123 -12.55 -7.29 16.26
N ASP A 124 -12.04 -8.20 17.10
CA ASP A 124 -12.32 -9.65 16.98
C ASP A 124 -13.33 -10.20 18.02
N LEU A 125 -13.69 -9.43 19.05
CA LEU A 125 -14.66 -9.88 20.07
C LEU A 125 -15.91 -9.01 20.10
N GLY A 126 -16.67 -9.08 18.99
CA GLY A 126 -18.06 -8.62 18.96
C GLY A 126 -18.97 -9.50 19.84
N PRO A 127 -20.02 -8.93 20.47
CA PRO A 127 -20.84 -9.54 21.53
C PRO A 127 -21.81 -10.65 21.06
N ASN A 128 -21.55 -11.29 19.93
CA ASN A 128 -22.44 -12.29 19.33
C ASN A 128 -21.92 -13.72 19.48
N ALA A 129 -21.48 -14.09 20.69
CA ALA A 129 -21.42 -15.49 21.09
C ALA A 129 -22.85 -16.04 21.29
N ARG A 130 -23.65 -16.06 20.21
CA ARG A 130 -24.87 -16.88 20.13
C ARG A 130 -24.47 -18.22 19.53
N LEU A 131 -24.52 -19.23 20.39
CA LEU A 131 -24.47 -20.65 20.03
C LEU A 131 -25.34 -20.92 18.79
N PRO A 132 -24.81 -21.56 17.73
CA PRO A 132 -25.62 -21.93 16.59
C PRO A 132 -26.63 -23.02 16.99
N SER A 133 -27.93 -22.72 16.90
CA SER A 133 -29.06 -23.63 17.12
C SER A 133 -29.21 -24.74 16.06
N ASN A 134 -28.15 -25.03 15.31
CA ASN A 134 -28.14 -25.90 14.13
C ASN A 134 -27.27 -27.15 14.34
N ALA A 135 -26.71 -27.36 15.52
CA ALA A 135 -25.88 -28.52 15.84
C ALA A 135 -26.66 -29.82 16.14
N LEU A 136 -28.00 -29.86 15.98
CA LEU A 136 -28.79 -31.05 16.34
C LEU A 136 -29.46 -31.81 15.18
N ILE A 137 -29.32 -31.39 13.92
CA ILE A 137 -29.91 -32.15 12.79
C ILE A 137 -28.97 -32.19 11.59
N ALA A 138 -27.89 -32.99 11.66
CA ALA A 138 -27.20 -33.46 10.45
C ALA A 138 -26.34 -34.72 10.66
N TYR A 139 -26.59 -35.50 11.71
CA TYR A 139 -25.97 -36.83 11.88
C TYR A 139 -26.80 -37.91 11.15
N ALA A 140 -26.95 -37.78 9.84
CA ALA A 140 -27.37 -38.89 8.97
C ALA A 140 -27.34 -38.44 7.50
N ARG A 141 -26.25 -38.76 6.78
CA ARG A 141 -26.29 -39.41 5.45
C ARG A 141 -24.86 -39.49 4.88
N THR A 142 -24.44 -40.74 4.68
CA THR A 142 -23.17 -41.25 4.17
C THR A 142 -22.91 -40.93 2.68
N PRO A 143 -21.70 -41.17 2.16
CA PRO A 143 -21.17 -40.52 0.96
C PRO A 143 -21.52 -41.26 -0.33
N HIS A 144 -21.58 -40.53 -1.46
CA HIS A 144 -21.62 -41.11 -2.80
C HIS A 144 -20.49 -40.56 -3.66
N ILE A 145 -19.77 -41.50 -4.26
CA ILE A 145 -18.64 -41.38 -5.18
C ILE A 145 -19.11 -40.85 -6.55
N GLY A 146 -18.27 -40.01 -7.19
CA GLY A 146 -18.02 -40.07 -8.63
C GLY A 146 -18.78 -39.10 -9.55
N GLN A 147 -18.05 -38.14 -10.13
CA GLN A 147 -18.04 -37.75 -11.56
C GLN A 147 -17.13 -36.50 -11.69
N SER A 148 -15.90 -36.60 -12.20
CA SER A 148 -15.56 -36.58 -13.64
C SER A 148 -16.39 -35.59 -14.46
N ASN A 149 -15.91 -34.35 -14.60
CA ASN A 149 -16.09 -33.64 -15.86
C ASN A 149 -14.82 -32.86 -16.25
N LYS A 150 -14.48 -33.03 -17.52
CA LYS A 150 -13.32 -32.55 -18.25
C LYS A 150 -13.73 -31.27 -19.00
N ASN A 151 -12.73 -30.44 -19.28
CA ASN A 151 -12.72 -29.44 -20.36
C ASN A 151 -13.55 -28.16 -20.12
N HIS A 152 -12.84 -27.06 -19.85
CA HIS A 152 -12.91 -25.90 -20.73
C HIS A 152 -11.57 -25.16 -20.72
N ALA A 153 -10.89 -25.24 -21.85
CA ALA A 153 -9.75 -24.40 -22.18
C ALA A 153 -10.27 -22.98 -22.41
N ILE A 154 -9.89 -22.04 -21.54
CA ILE A 154 -10.04 -20.61 -21.81
C ILE A 154 -8.74 -20.16 -22.46
N GLY A 155 -8.83 -19.86 -23.76
CA GLY A 155 -7.73 -19.36 -24.55
C GLY A 155 -7.26 -18.00 -24.02
N MET A 156 -5.96 -17.90 -23.73
CA MET A 156 -5.30 -16.61 -23.54
C MET A 156 -5.01 -15.97 -24.91
N PRO A 157 -5.27 -14.67 -25.10
CA PRO A 157 -4.70 -13.93 -26.21
C PRO A 157 -3.20 -13.72 -25.96
N THR A 158 -2.36 -14.36 -26.78
CA THR A 158 -0.93 -14.10 -26.84
C THR A 158 -0.69 -12.78 -27.56
N TRP A 159 -0.23 -11.76 -26.82
CA TRP A 159 0.28 -10.53 -27.41
C TRP A 159 1.64 -10.85 -28.04
N THR A 160 1.65 -11.07 -29.35
CA THR A 160 2.87 -11.32 -30.10
C THR A 160 3.52 -9.98 -30.46
N THR A 161 4.63 -9.68 -29.80
CA THR A 161 5.52 -8.56 -30.10
C THR A 161 6.14 -8.76 -31.48
N LYS A 162 5.61 -8.10 -32.52
CA LYS A 162 6.33 -7.92 -33.79
C LYS A 162 7.42 -6.88 -33.59
N ILE A 163 8.64 -7.35 -33.35
CA ILE A 163 9.86 -6.55 -33.44
C ILE A 163 10.07 -6.20 -34.92
N VAL A 164 9.78 -4.95 -35.29
CA VAL A 164 10.11 -4.39 -36.59
C VAL A 164 11.63 -4.23 -36.66
N LYS A 165 12.25 -5.04 -37.51
CA LYS A 165 13.68 -4.97 -37.82
C LYS A 165 13.91 -3.79 -38.76
N LEU A 166 14.48 -2.71 -38.23
CA LEU A 166 15.00 -1.60 -39.04
C LEU A 166 16.16 -2.14 -39.88
N GLN A 167 15.97 -2.21 -41.20
CA GLN A 167 17.07 -2.32 -42.16
C GLN A 167 17.66 -0.92 -42.39
N PRO A 168 18.99 -0.77 -42.40
CA PRO A 168 19.63 0.44 -42.90
C PRO A 168 19.57 0.44 -44.45
N SER A 169 19.17 1.58 -45.02
CA SER A 169 19.33 1.87 -46.45
C SER A 169 20.75 2.38 -46.70
N ASP A 170 21.37 1.84 -47.76
CA ASP A 170 22.66 2.28 -48.32
C ASP A 170 22.68 3.77 -48.74
#